data_AF-A0A8R1E6T2-F1
#
_entry.id   AF-A0A8R1E6T2-F1
#
_cell.length_a   1.000
_cell.length_b   1.000
_cell.length_c   1.000
_cell.angle_alpha   90.00
_cell.angle_beta   90.00
_cell.angle_gamma   90.00
#
_symmetry.space_group_name_H-M   'P 1'
#
loop_
_entity.id
_entity.type
_entity.pdbx_description
1 polymer ?
#
loop_
_entity_poly.entity_id
_entity_poly.type
_entity_poly.pdbx_seq_one_letter_code
_entity_poly.pdbx_strand_id
1 'polypeptide(L)'
;MARPPGNKNLSKDVQEAIVRGRINRMTNKQPAQQFQVTVQAVGQVWKRYMINKQVVVAPHPGRPVSTTRNMDRNIVRSSREDPRRNSTDIFKAVNSPIEPAPSRRTIRRRLNAHGLFGRRPVKKPFISKKNQKARVAWAKAHLHWGRKEWAKHVWSDESKFNLFGSDGTKWVRRPIGTRYSPKYQVATVKHGGGNCMVWECFSETAMGPLRRVNGIMDRYQYEDILENTMRPWTLRNVGRAFVFQQDNDPKHTSLHVRSWFQRRRVDVLDWPSQSPDLNPIEHLWEELERHLAGVRASNADEKFAQLCLESYPIVRRPCASGLDATQMPSGHQRERLCYENSRGSSRVQQKRLGSKEAALKKSKRRKKTRQRLRRGAVATATSIVSVGVPEATSTSMFERSVADINAVNKLIVCVDSTSPPVAAYRLGRQREDGKPRLLKIVFSSTFALREVLEKVLEKAYKLQSFRTTDGRFIFLRPYMSREELVQYHEIRRKNFANPSPATNANAMPLKPHKDTPTSMVTYQKKTNIVQP
;
A
#
# COMPACT_ATOMS: atom_id res chain seq x y z
N MET A 1 -64.02 -40.21 22.99
CA MET A 1 -62.80 -40.77 23.61
C MET A 1 -61.61 -40.47 22.72
N ALA A 2 -60.58 -39.79 23.22
CA ALA A 2 -59.39 -39.47 22.43
C ALA A 2 -58.62 -40.75 22.10
N ARG A 3 -58.22 -40.93 20.83
CA ARG A 3 -57.35 -42.05 20.42
C ARG A 3 -56.04 -41.95 21.21
N PRO A 4 -55.57 -43.03 21.89
CA PRO A 4 -54.27 -43.01 22.54
C PRO A 4 -53.18 -42.69 21.50
N PRO A 5 -52.17 -41.90 21.86
CA PRO A 5 -51.20 -41.37 20.90
C PRO A 5 -50.53 -42.53 20.15
N GLY A 6 -50.81 -42.61 18.86
CA GLY A 6 -50.22 -43.60 17.97
C GLY A 6 -48.70 -43.44 17.92
N ASN A 7 -47.99 -44.52 18.25
CA ASN A 7 -46.58 -44.80 17.99
C ASN A 7 -45.60 -43.61 18.00
N LYS A 8 -45.77 -42.66 18.93
CA LYS A 8 -44.72 -41.66 19.22
C LYS A 8 -43.68 -42.30 20.13
N ASN A 9 -42.40 -42.03 19.85
CA ASN A 9 -41.25 -42.55 20.60
C ASN A 9 -41.48 -42.42 22.11
N LEU A 10 -41.71 -43.54 22.79
CA LEU A 10 -41.86 -43.59 24.25
C LEU A 10 -40.61 -43.02 24.92
N SER A 11 -40.75 -42.27 26.01
CA SER A 11 -39.59 -41.78 26.76
C SER A 11 -38.78 -42.95 27.32
N LYS A 12 -37.49 -42.72 27.56
CA LYS A 12 -36.58 -43.74 28.11
C LYS A 12 -37.13 -44.31 29.43
N ASP A 13 -37.62 -43.45 30.30
CA ASP A 13 -38.14 -43.84 31.62
C ASP A 13 -39.38 -44.72 31.51
N VAL A 14 -40.27 -44.42 30.57
CA VAL A 14 -41.47 -45.24 30.31
C VAL A 14 -41.08 -46.60 29.74
N GLN A 15 -40.10 -46.66 28.83
CA GLN A 15 -39.62 -47.93 28.29
C GLN A 15 -38.97 -48.80 29.38
N GLU A 16 -38.20 -48.20 30.28
CA GLU A 16 -37.57 -48.90 31.41
C GLU A 16 -38.61 -49.41 32.41
N ALA A 17 -39.62 -48.60 32.72
CA ALA A 17 -40.70 -48.99 33.61
C ALA A 17 -41.55 -50.14 33.03
N ILE A 18 -41.80 -50.13 31.71
CA ILE A 18 -42.44 -51.25 31.00
C ILE A 18 -41.61 -52.52 31.14
N VAL A 19 -40.30 -52.46 30.92
CA VAL A 19 -39.40 -53.62 31.06
C VAL A 19 -39.37 -54.13 32.50
N ARG A 20 -39.27 -53.24 33.49
CA ARG A 20 -39.32 -53.60 34.92
C ARG A 20 -40.64 -54.29 35.29
N GLY A 21 -41.77 -53.74 34.85
CA GLY A 21 -43.08 -54.36 35.09
C GLY A 21 -43.19 -55.75 34.46
N ARG A 22 -42.64 -55.94 33.26
CA ARG A 22 -42.62 -57.25 32.59
C ARG A 22 -41.71 -58.28 33.27
N ILE A 23 -40.57 -57.85 33.82
CA ILE A 23 -39.70 -58.70 34.66
C ILE A 23 -40.47 -59.16 35.92
N ASN A 24 -41.26 -58.26 36.52
CA ASN A 24 -42.13 -58.53 37.67
C ASN A 24 -43.44 -59.25 37.29
N ARG A 25 -43.47 -59.95 36.15
CA ARG A 25 -44.59 -60.77 35.65
C ARG A 25 -45.91 -60.03 35.40
N MET A 26 -45.91 -58.71 35.24
CA MET A 26 -47.11 -57.96 34.82
C MET A 26 -47.52 -58.33 33.40
N THR A 27 -48.83 -58.37 33.14
CA THR A 27 -49.37 -58.59 31.79
C THR A 27 -49.20 -57.33 30.94
N ASN A 28 -49.13 -57.44 29.60
CA ASN A 28 -48.95 -56.27 28.72
C ASN A 28 -50.06 -55.20 28.88
N LYS A 29 -51.24 -55.59 29.37
CA LYS A 29 -52.38 -54.70 29.59
C LYS A 29 -52.16 -53.71 30.74
N GLN A 30 -51.45 -54.13 31.80
CA GLN A 30 -51.26 -53.31 32.99
C GLN A 30 -50.32 -52.10 32.74
N PRO A 31 -49.11 -52.26 32.15
CA PRO A 31 -48.29 -51.12 31.75
C PRO A 31 -48.94 -50.27 30.65
N ALA A 32 -49.70 -50.90 29.75
CA ALA A 32 -50.42 -50.18 28.69
C ALA A 32 -51.43 -49.18 29.26
N GLN A 33 -52.20 -49.60 30.27
CA GLN A 33 -53.15 -48.74 30.96
C GLN A 33 -52.44 -47.70 31.84
N GLN A 34 -51.39 -48.10 32.57
CA GLN A 34 -50.64 -47.22 33.47
C GLN A 34 -49.95 -46.06 32.74
N PHE A 35 -49.32 -46.33 31.58
CA PHE A 35 -48.58 -45.32 30.81
C PHE A 35 -49.38 -44.74 29.64
N GLN A 36 -50.66 -45.10 29.50
CA GLN A 36 -51.55 -44.68 28.41
C GLN A 36 -50.98 -44.97 27.00
N VAL A 37 -50.39 -46.16 26.84
CA VAL A 37 -49.79 -46.64 25.60
C VAL A 37 -50.55 -47.85 25.06
N THR A 38 -50.39 -48.17 23.79
CA THR A 38 -51.05 -49.37 23.24
C THR A 38 -50.40 -50.65 23.75
N VAL A 39 -51.19 -51.72 23.94
CA VAL A 39 -50.69 -53.05 24.32
C VAL A 39 -49.64 -53.55 23.32
N GLN A 40 -49.79 -53.19 22.04
CA GLN A 40 -48.82 -53.49 20.98
C GLN A 40 -47.47 -52.80 21.20
N ALA A 41 -47.45 -51.54 21.64
CA ALA A 41 -46.22 -50.82 21.94
C ALA A 41 -45.46 -51.47 23.12
N VAL A 42 -46.18 -51.88 24.18
CA VAL A 42 -45.62 -52.65 25.30
C VAL A 42 -44.99 -53.95 24.81
N GLY A 43 -45.70 -54.69 23.95
CA GLY A 43 -45.19 -55.92 23.35
C GLY A 43 -43.93 -55.73 22.50
N GLN A 44 -43.86 -54.64 21.72
CA GLN A 44 -42.68 -54.31 20.91
C GLN A 44 -41.47 -53.94 21.77
N VAL A 45 -41.66 -53.17 22.84
CA VAL A 45 -40.60 -52.84 23.81
C VAL A 45 -40.08 -54.10 24.50
N TRP A 46 -40.98 -54.97 24.96
CA TRP A 46 -40.61 -56.24 25.60
C TRP A 46 -39.86 -57.18 24.65
N LYS A 47 -40.33 -57.33 23.40
CA LYS A 47 -39.67 -58.16 22.38
C LYS A 47 -38.26 -57.63 22.07
N ARG A 48 -38.10 -56.31 21.95
CA ARG A 48 -36.77 -55.68 21.75
C ARG A 48 -35.83 -55.95 22.92
N TYR A 49 -36.32 -55.82 24.15
CA TYR A 49 -35.54 -56.09 25.35
C TYR A 49 -35.12 -57.56 25.45
N MET A 50 -35.99 -58.51 25.06
CA MET A 50 -35.64 -59.93 25.07
C MET A 50 -34.51 -60.29 24.09
N ILE A 51 -34.50 -59.68 22.90
CA ILE A 51 -33.49 -59.96 21.86
C ILE A 51 -32.17 -59.24 22.14
N ASN A 52 -32.22 -57.92 22.38
CA ASN A 52 -31.02 -57.09 22.45
C ASN A 52 -30.53 -56.83 23.88
N LYS A 53 -31.30 -57.24 24.91
CA LYS A 53 -31.10 -56.86 26.33
C LYS A 53 -31.00 -55.35 26.56
N GLN A 54 -31.48 -54.55 25.61
CA GLN A 54 -31.44 -53.09 25.62
C GLN A 54 -32.85 -52.52 25.57
N VAL A 55 -33.10 -51.52 26.42
CA VAL A 55 -34.40 -50.87 26.56
C VAL A 55 -34.62 -49.85 25.44
N VAL A 56 -33.60 -49.03 25.16
CA VAL A 56 -33.66 -47.93 24.18
C VAL A 56 -33.33 -48.43 22.77
N VAL A 57 -34.05 -47.91 21.77
CA VAL A 57 -33.72 -48.14 20.35
C VAL A 57 -32.38 -47.46 20.06
N ALA A 58 -31.37 -48.24 19.65
CA ALA A 58 -30.15 -47.66 19.11
C ALA A 58 -30.51 -46.76 17.92
N PRO A 59 -29.89 -45.58 17.79
CA PRO A 59 -30.12 -44.71 16.63
C PRO A 59 -29.99 -45.54 15.36
N HIS A 60 -30.93 -45.38 14.42
CA HIS A 60 -30.78 -46.02 13.12
C HIS A 60 -29.41 -45.66 12.55
N PRO A 61 -28.62 -46.62 12.05
CA PRO A 61 -27.37 -46.32 11.39
C PRO A 61 -27.69 -45.33 10.29
N GLY A 62 -27.13 -44.12 10.42
CA GLY A 62 -27.41 -43.05 9.48
C GLY A 62 -27.00 -43.46 8.06
N ARG A 63 -27.27 -42.58 7.10
CA ARG A 63 -26.89 -42.82 5.70
C ARG A 63 -25.42 -43.29 5.62
N PRO A 64 -25.14 -44.43 4.93
CA PRO A 64 -23.79 -44.89 4.73
C PRO A 64 -22.89 -43.79 4.18
N VAL A 65 -21.68 -43.71 4.73
CA VAL A 65 -20.70 -42.71 4.37
C VAL A 65 -20.19 -42.99 2.96
N SER A 66 -20.16 -41.96 2.10
CA SER A 66 -19.68 -42.10 0.71
C SER A 66 -18.16 -42.24 0.58
N THR A 67 -17.41 -42.18 1.68
CA THR A 67 -15.94 -42.21 1.69
C THR A 67 -15.41 -43.41 2.45
N THR A 68 -14.36 -44.04 1.93
CA THR A 68 -13.68 -45.14 2.62
C THR A 68 -12.82 -44.60 3.75
N ARG A 69 -12.47 -45.47 4.71
CA ARG A 69 -11.55 -45.12 5.81
C ARG A 69 -10.17 -44.70 5.29
N ASN A 70 -9.71 -45.31 4.19
CA ASN A 70 -8.44 -44.99 3.57
C ASN A 70 -8.47 -43.62 2.90
N MET A 71 -9.57 -43.32 2.18
CA MET A 71 -9.78 -42.01 1.58
C MET A 71 -9.84 -40.89 2.63
N ASP A 72 -10.54 -41.10 3.76
CA ASP A 72 -10.58 -40.13 4.85
C ASP A 72 -9.17 -39.86 5.43
N ARG A 73 -8.33 -40.91 5.59
CA ARG A 73 -6.92 -40.75 6.00
C ARG A 73 -6.11 -39.95 4.99
N ASN A 74 -6.28 -40.19 3.70
CA ASN A 74 -5.55 -39.47 2.65
C ASN A 74 -5.97 -38.00 2.57
N ILE A 75 -7.26 -37.70 2.76
CA ILE A 75 -7.79 -36.32 2.87
C ILE A 75 -7.10 -35.58 4.02
N VAL A 76 -7.04 -36.19 5.21
CA VAL A 76 -6.43 -35.58 6.40
C VAL A 76 -4.92 -35.44 6.22
N ARG A 77 -4.25 -36.46 5.68
CA ARG A 77 -2.80 -36.42 5.42
C ARG A 77 -2.43 -35.29 4.47
N SER A 78 -3.13 -35.19 3.32
CA SER A 78 -2.88 -34.12 2.36
C SER A 78 -3.07 -32.72 2.97
N SER A 79 -4.03 -32.55 3.88
CA SER A 79 -4.24 -31.26 4.56
C SER A 79 -3.18 -30.96 5.63
N ARG A 80 -2.55 -31.99 6.22
CA ARG A 80 -1.50 -31.83 7.23
C ARG A 80 -0.12 -31.57 6.61
N GLU A 81 0.15 -32.20 5.47
CA GLU A 81 1.37 -31.97 4.67
C GLU A 81 1.45 -30.51 4.20
N ASP A 82 0.34 -29.97 3.69
CA ASP A 82 0.24 -28.58 3.32
C ASP A 82 -1.12 -27.99 3.75
N PRO A 83 -1.16 -27.27 4.89
CA PRO A 83 -2.36 -26.59 5.39
C PRO A 83 -2.94 -25.53 4.46
N ARG A 84 -2.24 -25.15 3.38
CA ARG A 84 -2.73 -24.18 2.38
C ARG A 84 -3.50 -24.85 1.23
N ARG A 85 -3.44 -26.18 1.09
CA ARG A 85 -4.19 -26.91 0.06
C ARG A 85 -5.68 -26.70 0.25
N ASN A 86 -6.35 -26.27 -0.81
CA ASN A 86 -7.80 -26.11 -0.78
C ASN A 86 -8.51 -27.45 -1.10
N SER A 87 -9.82 -27.51 -0.88
CA SER A 87 -10.61 -28.73 -1.11
C SER A 87 -10.54 -29.28 -2.55
N THR A 88 -10.18 -28.46 -3.54
CA THR A 88 -9.98 -28.89 -4.93
C THR A 88 -8.62 -29.53 -5.12
N ASP A 89 -7.58 -29.03 -4.47
CA ASP A 89 -6.23 -29.61 -4.55
C ASP A 89 -6.20 -30.95 -3.83
N ILE A 90 -6.85 -31.03 -2.66
CA ILE A 90 -7.04 -32.28 -1.92
C ILE A 90 -7.87 -33.27 -2.74
N PHE A 91 -8.92 -32.80 -3.45
CA PHE A 91 -9.67 -33.66 -4.35
C PHE A 91 -8.78 -34.29 -5.41
N LYS A 92 -7.96 -33.49 -6.10
CA LYS A 92 -7.03 -33.99 -7.13
C LYS A 92 -6.04 -35.01 -6.56
N ALA A 93 -5.54 -34.78 -5.35
CA ALA A 93 -4.58 -35.67 -4.69
C ALA A 93 -5.18 -37.00 -4.23
N VAL A 94 -6.49 -37.02 -3.94
CA VAL A 94 -7.19 -38.18 -3.37
C VAL A 94 -8.03 -38.91 -4.42
N ASN A 95 -8.31 -38.29 -5.57
CA ASN A 95 -9.05 -38.90 -6.65
C ASN A 95 -8.29 -40.12 -7.20
N SER A 96 -8.91 -41.30 -7.12
CA SER A 96 -8.36 -42.56 -7.60
C SER A 96 -9.31 -43.16 -8.63
N PRO A 97 -8.83 -43.84 -9.69
CA PRO A 97 -9.68 -44.59 -10.62
C PRO A 97 -10.51 -45.70 -9.96
N ILE A 98 -10.10 -46.15 -8.77
CA ILE A 98 -10.62 -47.33 -8.08
C ILE A 98 -11.74 -46.96 -7.09
N GLU A 99 -11.78 -45.72 -6.59
CA GLU A 99 -12.76 -45.28 -5.58
C GLU A 99 -13.68 -44.16 -6.10
N PRO A 100 -14.97 -44.14 -5.73
CA PRO A 100 -15.87 -43.05 -6.10
C PRO A 100 -15.36 -41.69 -5.63
N ALA A 101 -15.19 -40.77 -6.58
CA ALA A 101 -14.60 -39.46 -6.33
C ALA A 101 -15.44 -38.65 -5.31
N PRO A 102 -14.87 -38.24 -4.16
CA PRO A 102 -15.63 -37.54 -3.14
C PRO A 102 -15.90 -36.10 -3.58
N SER A 103 -17.12 -35.60 -3.37
CA SER A 103 -17.38 -34.19 -3.64
C SER A 103 -16.49 -33.28 -2.78
N ARG A 104 -16.15 -32.08 -3.27
CA ARG A 104 -15.42 -31.05 -2.49
C ARG A 104 -16.11 -30.73 -1.16
N ARG A 105 -17.44 -30.82 -1.10
CA ARG A 105 -18.23 -30.64 0.13
C ARG A 105 -18.00 -31.79 1.11
N THR A 106 -17.89 -33.02 0.61
CA THR A 106 -17.54 -34.20 1.40
C THR A 106 -16.15 -34.04 2.01
N ILE A 107 -15.16 -33.65 1.22
CA ILE A 107 -13.79 -33.37 1.70
C ILE A 107 -13.79 -32.37 2.87
N ARG A 108 -14.50 -31.24 2.73
CA ARG A 108 -14.60 -30.25 3.82
C ARG A 108 -15.28 -30.81 5.08
N ARG A 109 -16.34 -31.60 4.92
CA ARG A 109 -17.01 -32.26 6.06
C ARG A 109 -16.06 -33.21 6.79
N ARG A 110 -15.23 -33.95 6.06
CA ARG A 110 -14.21 -34.83 6.64
C ARG A 110 -13.13 -34.07 7.39
N LEU A 111 -12.59 -33.01 6.78
CA LEU A 111 -11.62 -32.14 7.46
C LEU A 111 -12.20 -31.54 8.76
N ASN A 112 -13.43 -31.02 8.70
CA ASN A 112 -14.11 -30.49 9.90
C ASN A 112 -14.34 -31.55 10.98
N ALA A 113 -14.72 -32.78 10.61
CA ALA A 113 -14.88 -33.88 11.57
C ALA A 113 -13.57 -34.24 12.29
N HIS A 114 -12.42 -33.93 11.68
CA HIS A 114 -11.09 -34.06 12.27
C HIS A 114 -10.55 -32.75 12.88
N GLY A 115 -11.40 -31.74 13.10
CA GLY A 115 -11.03 -30.46 13.70
C GLY A 115 -10.24 -29.52 12.78
N LEU A 116 -10.07 -29.86 11.50
CA LEU A 116 -9.35 -29.07 10.51
C LEU A 116 -10.31 -28.10 9.82
N PHE A 117 -10.52 -26.94 10.44
CA PHE A 117 -11.42 -25.91 9.92
C PHE A 117 -10.68 -24.87 9.08
N GLY A 118 -11.34 -24.35 8.04
CA GLY A 118 -10.86 -23.16 7.34
C GLY A 118 -10.82 -21.94 8.27
N ARG A 119 -9.66 -21.30 8.37
CA ARG A 119 -9.43 -20.06 9.14
C ARG A 119 -8.61 -19.08 8.30
N ARG A 120 -8.74 -17.78 8.60
CA ARG A 120 -7.90 -16.75 7.97
C ARG A 120 -6.47 -16.83 8.54
N PRO A 121 -5.43 -16.92 7.70
CA PRO A 121 -4.05 -16.85 8.18
C PRO A 121 -3.74 -15.43 8.71
N VAL A 122 -2.99 -15.37 9.81
CA VAL A 122 -2.47 -14.10 10.35
C VAL A 122 -1.37 -13.60 9.42
N LYS A 123 -1.40 -12.30 9.08
CA LYS A 123 -0.35 -11.66 8.30
C LYS A 123 0.77 -11.19 9.24
N LYS A 124 1.94 -11.80 9.17
CA LYS A 124 3.15 -11.35 9.87
C LYS A 124 4.32 -11.28 8.89
N PRO A 125 5.25 -10.32 9.03
CA PRO A 125 6.46 -10.30 8.22
C PRO A 125 7.28 -11.56 8.49
N PHE A 126 7.98 -12.06 7.47
CA PHE A 126 8.92 -13.16 7.63
C PHE A 126 10.16 -12.66 8.38
N ILE A 127 10.37 -13.17 9.61
CA ILE A 127 11.52 -12.86 10.44
C ILE A 127 12.60 -13.91 10.20
N SER A 128 13.83 -13.48 9.90
CA SER A 128 14.97 -14.40 9.69
C SER A 128 15.29 -15.18 10.97
N LYS A 129 15.85 -16.40 10.85
CA LYS A 129 16.26 -17.21 12.03
C LYS A 129 17.26 -16.47 12.93
N LYS A 130 18.13 -15.65 12.33
CA LYS A 130 19.07 -14.77 13.06
C LYS A 130 18.31 -13.76 13.93
N ASN A 131 17.37 -13.03 13.34
CA ASN A 131 16.58 -12.03 14.06
C ASN A 131 15.69 -12.67 15.13
N GLN A 132 15.13 -13.86 14.87
CA GLN A 132 14.37 -14.61 15.88
C GLN A 132 15.22 -14.93 17.12
N LYS A 133 16.45 -15.43 16.94
CA LYS A 133 17.37 -15.69 18.06
C LYS A 133 17.73 -14.41 18.82
N ALA A 134 18.03 -13.33 18.10
CA ALA A 134 18.35 -12.03 18.72
C ALA A 134 17.17 -11.49 19.54
N ARG A 135 15.95 -11.57 19.01
CA ARG A 135 14.72 -11.17 19.70
C ARG A 135 14.48 -11.97 20.99
N VAL A 136 14.63 -13.28 20.94
CA VAL A 136 14.47 -14.14 22.12
C VAL A 136 15.57 -13.88 23.16
N ALA A 137 16.82 -13.70 22.73
CA ALA A 137 17.92 -13.37 23.62
C ALA A 137 17.69 -12.02 24.31
N TRP A 138 17.28 -11.01 23.54
CA TRP A 138 16.94 -9.69 24.07
C TRP A 138 15.78 -9.77 25.07
N ALA A 139 14.68 -10.43 24.74
CA ALA A 139 13.54 -10.57 25.64
C ALA A 139 13.92 -11.32 26.94
N LYS A 140 14.75 -12.37 26.85
CA LYS A 140 15.26 -13.08 28.04
C LYS A 140 16.15 -12.19 28.90
N ALA A 141 17.03 -11.41 28.29
CA ALA A 141 17.92 -10.50 29.02
C ALA A 141 17.14 -9.44 29.81
N HIS A 142 15.99 -9.01 29.31
CA HIS A 142 15.15 -7.98 29.91
C HIS A 142 13.94 -8.52 30.69
N LEU A 143 13.83 -9.85 30.85
CA LEU A 143 12.67 -10.49 31.49
C LEU A 143 12.50 -10.10 32.97
N HIS A 144 13.62 -9.83 33.65
CA HIS A 144 13.66 -9.46 35.06
C HIS A 144 13.43 -7.97 35.31
N TRP A 145 13.35 -7.14 34.27
CA TRP A 145 13.16 -5.70 34.41
C TRP A 145 11.74 -5.39 34.85
N GLY A 146 11.62 -4.66 35.96
CA GLY A 146 10.37 -4.21 36.51
C GLY A 146 10.02 -2.80 36.05
N ARG A 147 8.95 -2.25 36.64
CA ARG A 147 8.46 -0.90 36.34
C ARG A 147 9.56 0.16 36.52
N LYS A 148 10.40 0.03 37.55
CA LYS A 148 11.47 0.99 37.86
C LYS A 148 12.51 1.07 36.74
N GLU A 149 12.90 -0.06 36.17
CA GLU A 149 13.81 -0.11 35.04
C GLU A 149 13.17 0.46 33.78
N TRP A 150 11.89 0.15 33.52
CA TRP A 150 11.18 0.66 32.35
C TRP A 150 10.82 2.15 32.43
N ALA A 151 10.64 2.70 33.64
CA ALA A 151 10.26 4.10 33.88
C ALA A 151 11.22 5.12 33.26
N LYS A 152 12.52 4.80 33.19
CA LYS A 152 13.55 5.68 32.60
C LYS A 152 13.64 5.60 31.07
N HIS A 153 12.86 4.73 30.42
CA HIS A 153 12.93 4.56 28.99
C HIS A 153 12.01 5.55 28.26
N VAL A 154 12.54 6.13 27.20
CA VAL A 154 11.78 6.93 26.24
C VAL A 154 11.64 6.13 24.96
N TRP A 155 10.41 5.78 24.63
CA TRP A 155 10.05 5.03 23.44
C TRP A 155 9.79 6.00 22.30
N SER A 156 10.25 5.66 21.10
CA SER A 156 10.03 6.50 19.92
C SER A 156 9.83 5.65 18.68
N ASP A 157 9.15 6.23 17.70
CA ASP A 157 8.96 5.62 16.39
C ASP A 157 8.42 6.64 15.37
N GLU A 158 8.52 6.29 14.09
CA GLU A 158 7.83 6.99 13.02
C GLU A 158 6.63 6.21 12.51
N SER A 159 5.49 6.88 12.37
CA SER A 159 4.29 6.29 11.75
C SER A 159 3.77 7.10 10.57
N LYS A 160 3.11 6.40 9.65
CA LYS A 160 2.56 6.96 8.42
C LYS A 160 1.03 6.86 8.45
N PHE A 161 0.38 8.01 8.59
CA PHE A 161 -1.08 8.10 8.50
C PHE A 161 -1.51 8.52 7.10
N ASN A 162 -2.25 7.66 6.40
CA ASN A 162 -2.78 7.98 5.08
C ASN A 162 -3.91 9.04 5.17
N LEU A 163 -3.99 9.98 4.21
CA LEU A 163 -5.09 10.97 4.19
C LEU A 163 -6.41 10.35 3.69
N PHE A 164 -6.31 9.36 2.79
CA PHE A 164 -7.44 8.65 2.21
C PHE A 164 -7.26 7.15 2.34
N GLY A 165 -8.18 6.52 3.08
CA GLY A 165 -8.19 5.09 3.34
C GLY A 165 -7.24 4.71 4.48
N SER A 166 -7.78 4.07 5.51
CA SER A 166 -6.96 3.17 6.29
C SER A 166 -6.47 2.05 5.38
N ASP A 167 -5.35 1.41 5.71
CA ASP A 167 -4.98 0.08 5.16
C ASP A 167 -5.95 -1.02 5.65
N GLY A 168 -7.18 -0.64 5.99
CA GLY A 168 -8.25 -1.50 6.46
C GLY A 168 -8.85 -2.34 5.34
N THR A 169 -9.28 -3.53 5.72
CA THR A 169 -10.03 -4.44 4.85
C THR A 169 -11.40 -3.83 4.54
N LYS A 170 -11.56 -3.27 3.33
CA LYS A 170 -12.86 -2.83 2.82
C LYS A 170 -13.66 -4.05 2.34
N TRP A 171 -14.74 -4.35 3.05
CA TRP A 171 -15.69 -5.37 2.65
C TRP A 171 -16.68 -4.81 1.64
N VAL A 172 -16.82 -5.47 0.49
CA VAL A 172 -17.83 -5.14 -0.54
C VAL A 172 -18.76 -6.33 -0.68
N ARG A 173 -20.07 -6.13 -0.46
CA ARG A 173 -21.10 -7.15 -0.73
C ARG A 173 -21.45 -7.08 -2.22
N ARG A 174 -21.36 -8.21 -2.94
CA ARG A 174 -21.66 -8.27 -4.39
C ARG A 174 -22.25 -9.64 -4.82
N PRO A 175 -23.07 -9.68 -5.89
CA PRO A 175 -23.58 -10.93 -6.48
C PRO A 175 -22.48 -11.86 -7.02
N ILE A 176 -22.79 -13.15 -7.17
CA ILE A 176 -21.91 -14.15 -7.82
C ILE A 176 -21.64 -13.71 -9.28
N GLY A 177 -20.41 -13.91 -9.76
CA GLY A 177 -19.99 -13.55 -11.13
C GLY A 177 -19.56 -12.08 -11.34
N THR A 178 -19.93 -11.15 -10.47
CA THR A 178 -19.69 -9.70 -10.70
C THR A 178 -18.31 -9.18 -10.22
N ARG A 179 -17.30 -10.06 -10.15
CA ARG A 179 -16.00 -9.75 -9.50
C ARG A 179 -15.26 -8.59 -10.15
N TYR A 180 -15.36 -8.51 -11.47
CA TYR A 180 -14.62 -7.53 -12.27
C TYR A 180 -15.50 -6.36 -12.71
N SER A 181 -16.75 -6.26 -12.23
CA SER A 181 -17.59 -5.10 -12.52
C SER A 181 -17.00 -3.86 -11.85
N PRO A 182 -16.78 -2.74 -12.58
CA PRO A 182 -16.28 -1.49 -12.02
C PRO A 182 -17.10 -0.97 -10.83
N LYS A 183 -18.40 -1.32 -10.78
CA LYS A 183 -19.33 -0.97 -9.68
C LYS A 183 -18.95 -1.57 -8.32
N TYR A 184 -18.27 -2.72 -8.30
CA TYR A 184 -17.86 -3.43 -7.07
C TYR A 184 -16.34 -3.43 -6.87
N GLN A 185 -15.61 -2.66 -7.69
CA GLN A 185 -14.17 -2.46 -7.55
C GLN A 185 -13.91 -1.23 -6.67
N VAL A 186 -13.02 -1.37 -5.70
CA VAL A 186 -12.47 -0.22 -4.98
C VAL A 186 -11.21 0.21 -5.74
N ALA A 187 -11.19 1.43 -6.27
CA ALA A 187 -10.00 1.99 -6.88
C ALA A 187 -8.86 2.03 -5.84
N THR A 188 -7.76 1.33 -6.11
CA THR A 188 -6.52 1.44 -5.33
C THR A 188 -5.64 2.50 -5.96
N VAL A 189 -5.50 3.64 -5.28
CA VAL A 189 -4.56 4.69 -5.68
C VAL A 189 -3.14 4.18 -5.47
N LYS A 190 -2.41 3.90 -6.55
CA LYS A 190 -0.99 3.48 -6.45
C LYS A 190 -0.08 4.62 -5.95
N HIS A 191 -0.41 5.90 -6.17
CA HIS A 191 0.41 7.06 -5.76
C HIS A 191 -0.42 8.36 -5.52
N GLY A 192 -1.57 8.31 -4.84
CA GLY A 192 -2.55 9.42 -4.91
C GLY A 192 -3.27 9.85 -3.64
N GLY A 193 -2.98 9.27 -2.48
CA GLY A 193 -3.69 9.63 -1.25
C GLY A 193 -3.07 10.79 -0.48
N GLY A 194 -1.79 11.08 -0.68
CA GLY A 194 -1.00 11.81 0.32
C GLY A 194 -0.93 11.05 1.66
N ASN A 195 0.07 11.37 2.46
CA ASN A 195 0.21 10.83 3.81
C ASN A 195 0.74 11.93 4.73
N CYS A 196 0.53 11.73 6.02
CA CYS A 196 1.17 12.46 7.07
C CYS A 196 2.14 11.49 7.75
N MET A 197 3.43 11.66 7.49
CA MET A 197 4.47 10.98 8.24
C MET A 197 4.71 11.78 9.52
N VAL A 198 4.70 11.10 10.66
CA VAL A 198 4.90 11.70 11.97
C VAL A 198 5.96 10.92 12.74
N TRP A 199 6.62 11.62 13.64
CA TRP A 199 7.51 11.07 14.65
C TRP A 199 6.98 11.48 16.01
N GLU A 200 6.98 10.58 16.98
CA GLU A 200 6.66 10.89 18.37
C GLU A 200 7.55 10.08 19.29
N CYS A 201 7.61 10.53 20.55
CA CYS A 201 8.18 9.75 21.62
C CYS A 201 7.27 9.83 22.83
N PHE A 202 7.39 8.89 23.76
CA PHE A 202 6.72 8.98 25.04
C PHE A 202 7.49 8.22 26.12
N SER A 203 7.13 8.50 27.37
CA SER A 203 7.67 7.84 28.55
C SER A 203 6.51 7.32 29.39
N GLU A 204 6.80 6.65 30.49
CA GLU A 204 5.77 6.21 31.44
C GLU A 204 4.90 7.37 31.94
N THR A 205 5.50 8.54 32.18
CA THR A 205 4.85 9.66 32.87
C THR A 205 4.20 10.67 31.93
N ALA A 206 4.66 10.75 30.68
CA ALA A 206 4.24 11.80 29.76
C ALA A 206 4.39 11.42 28.29
N MET A 207 3.50 12.01 27.49
CA MET A 207 3.59 12.04 26.02
C MET A 207 4.56 13.11 25.54
N GLY A 208 5.39 12.72 24.58
CA GLY A 208 6.26 13.60 23.85
C GLY A 208 5.54 14.39 22.78
N PRO A 209 6.18 15.44 22.26
CA PRO A 209 5.62 16.23 21.17
C PRO A 209 5.57 15.41 19.88
N LEU A 210 4.37 15.32 19.29
CA LEU A 210 4.19 14.83 17.94
C LEU A 210 4.84 15.79 16.92
N ARG A 211 5.73 15.27 16.07
CA ARG A 211 6.43 16.02 15.02
C ARG A 211 6.04 15.54 13.66
N ARG A 212 5.76 16.49 12.76
CA ARG A 212 5.55 16.18 11.35
C ARG A 212 6.86 16.02 10.63
N VAL A 213 6.97 14.93 9.89
CA VAL A 213 8.08 14.59 9.02
C VAL A 213 7.73 14.98 7.59
N ASN A 214 8.58 15.78 6.96
CA ASN A 214 8.33 16.28 5.61
C ASN A 214 9.17 15.51 4.59
N GLY A 215 8.50 14.69 3.77
CA GLY A 215 9.18 13.86 2.76
C GLY A 215 9.73 12.57 3.35
N ILE A 216 10.79 12.06 2.74
CA ILE A 216 11.54 10.92 3.28
C ILE A 216 12.51 11.47 4.33
N MET A 217 12.40 10.97 5.56
CA MET A 217 13.30 11.38 6.63
C MET A 217 14.73 10.92 6.35
N ASP A 218 15.67 11.85 6.38
CA ASP A 218 17.10 11.54 6.35
C ASP A 218 17.73 11.68 7.74
N ARG A 219 19.01 11.33 7.85
CA ARG A 219 19.76 11.39 9.11
C ARG A 219 19.87 12.79 9.72
N TYR A 220 19.83 13.85 8.90
CA TYR A 220 19.97 15.23 9.39
C TYR A 220 18.63 15.73 9.95
N GLN A 221 17.53 15.41 9.28
CA GLN A 221 16.19 15.66 9.81
C GLN A 221 15.94 14.84 11.09
N TYR A 222 16.48 13.61 11.17
CA TYR A 222 16.45 12.84 12.40
C TYR A 222 17.24 13.51 13.54
N GLU A 223 18.49 13.94 13.30
CA GLU A 223 19.27 14.69 14.30
C GLU A 223 18.54 15.97 14.76
N ASP A 224 17.91 16.71 13.84
CA ASP A 224 17.09 17.89 14.18
C ASP A 224 15.94 17.55 15.14
N ILE A 225 15.25 16.43 14.89
CA ILE A 225 14.20 15.93 15.80
C ILE A 225 14.80 15.58 17.15
N LEU A 226 15.93 14.86 17.19
CA LEU A 226 16.58 14.48 18.44
C LEU A 226 17.01 15.71 19.27
N GLU A 227 17.66 16.69 18.64
CA GLU A 227 18.21 17.89 19.29
C GLU A 227 17.11 18.88 19.71
N ASN A 228 16.16 19.16 18.83
CA ASN A 228 15.20 20.25 19.01
C ASN A 228 13.84 19.78 19.54
N THR A 229 13.63 18.47 19.66
CA THR A 229 12.34 17.91 20.07
C THR A 229 12.50 16.94 21.22
N MET A 230 13.15 15.80 20.96
CA MET A 230 13.24 14.69 21.89
C MET A 230 13.98 15.11 23.16
N ARG A 231 15.21 15.62 23.01
CA ARG A 231 16.09 15.91 24.14
C ARG A 231 15.55 16.99 25.07
N PRO A 232 15.09 18.16 24.60
CA PRO A 232 14.54 19.19 25.49
C PRO A 232 13.28 18.72 26.22
N TRP A 233 12.42 17.93 25.56
CA TRP A 233 11.23 17.37 26.19
C TRP A 233 11.59 16.32 27.25
N THR A 234 12.50 15.41 26.92
CA THR A 234 12.91 14.32 27.83
C THR A 234 13.59 14.87 29.08
N LEU A 235 14.47 15.85 28.93
CA LEU A 235 15.14 16.50 30.06
C LEU A 235 14.15 17.17 31.03
N ARG A 236 13.00 17.64 30.53
CA ARG A 236 11.97 18.28 31.36
C ARG A 236 11.04 17.28 32.06
N ASN A 237 10.73 16.14 31.43
CA ASN A 237 9.67 15.23 31.91
C ASN A 237 10.20 13.92 32.52
N VAL A 238 11.37 13.44 32.07
CA VAL A 238 11.97 12.17 32.52
C VAL A 238 13.25 12.44 33.32
N GLY A 239 14.02 13.45 32.94
CA GLY A 239 15.26 13.86 33.60
C GLY A 239 16.50 13.54 32.78
N ARG A 240 17.69 13.56 33.41
CA ARG A 240 19.00 13.45 32.73
C ARG A 240 19.48 12.02 32.49
N ALA A 241 18.96 11.05 33.25
CA ALA A 241 19.41 9.65 33.24
C ALA A 241 18.44 8.72 32.48
N PHE A 242 17.91 9.21 31.36
CA PHE A 242 16.99 8.44 30.52
C PHE A 242 17.74 7.52 29.56
N VAL A 243 17.08 6.44 29.15
CA VAL A 243 17.54 5.57 28.07
C VAL A 243 16.59 5.75 26.89
N PHE A 244 17.13 6.06 25.72
CA PHE A 244 16.34 6.28 24.52
C PHE A 244 16.21 4.99 23.72
N GLN A 245 14.98 4.65 23.32
CA GLN A 245 14.72 3.55 22.41
C GLN A 245 14.45 4.10 20.99
N GLN A 246 15.14 3.51 20.01
CA GLN A 246 14.93 3.67 18.58
C GLN A 246 15.04 2.31 17.90
N ASP A 247 14.54 2.19 16.67
CA ASP A 247 14.74 0.99 15.86
C ASP A 247 16.11 0.98 15.15
N ASN A 248 16.39 -0.10 14.41
CA ASN A 248 17.66 -0.28 13.69
C ASN A 248 17.61 0.21 12.23
N ASP A 249 16.78 1.20 11.90
CA ASP A 249 16.81 1.82 10.57
C ASP A 249 18.23 2.34 10.26
N PRO A 250 18.75 2.15 9.01
CA PRO A 250 20.02 2.71 8.59
C PRO A 250 20.24 4.19 8.94
N LYS A 251 19.19 5.01 8.97
CA LYS A 251 19.30 6.43 9.36
C LYS A 251 19.62 6.60 10.85
N HIS A 252 19.00 5.79 11.71
CA HIS A 252 19.16 5.80 13.17
C HIS A 252 20.52 5.21 13.60
N THR A 253 21.04 4.26 12.82
CA THR A 253 22.32 3.58 13.08
C THR A 253 23.51 4.22 12.34
N SER A 254 23.27 5.31 11.60
CA SER A 254 24.31 6.02 10.87
C SER A 254 25.38 6.59 11.81
N LEU A 255 26.62 6.69 11.32
CA LEU A 255 27.73 7.27 12.10
C LEU A 255 27.41 8.69 12.60
N HIS A 256 26.69 9.48 11.80
CA HIS A 256 26.28 10.83 12.16
C HIS A 256 25.40 10.85 13.43
N VAL A 257 24.34 10.04 13.43
CA VAL A 257 23.40 9.94 14.56
C VAL A 257 24.05 9.29 15.78
N ARG A 258 24.87 8.25 15.58
CA ARG A 258 25.65 7.64 16.68
C ARG A 258 26.59 8.64 17.34
N SER A 259 27.30 9.45 16.56
CA SER A 259 28.14 10.54 17.07
C SER A 259 27.33 11.61 17.81
N TRP A 260 26.09 11.87 17.41
CA TRP A 260 25.20 12.76 18.17
C TRP A 260 24.86 12.19 19.55
N PHE A 261 24.46 10.92 19.65
CA PHE A 261 24.18 10.26 20.94
C PHE A 261 25.39 10.30 21.88
N GLN A 262 26.59 10.02 21.35
CA GLN A 262 27.85 10.10 22.11
C GLN A 262 28.13 11.53 22.60
N ARG A 263 28.05 12.53 21.72
CA ARG A 263 28.27 13.96 22.08
C ARG A 263 27.27 14.45 23.12
N ARG A 264 26.02 13.98 23.07
CA ARG A 264 24.96 14.38 23.99
C ARG A 264 24.85 13.50 25.23
N ARG A 265 25.67 12.45 25.35
CA ARG A 265 25.70 11.47 26.44
C ARG A 265 24.31 10.90 26.72
N VAL A 266 23.64 10.46 25.66
CA VAL A 266 22.33 9.81 25.73
C VAL A 266 22.52 8.33 25.51
N ASP A 267 22.10 7.53 26.49
CA ASP A 267 22.15 6.08 26.40
C ASP A 267 21.07 5.58 25.45
N VAL A 268 21.42 4.66 24.55
CA VAL A 268 20.50 4.05 23.59
C VAL A 268 20.26 2.61 23.99
N LEU A 269 18.99 2.22 24.09
CA LEU A 269 18.60 0.85 24.35
C LEU A 269 19.00 -0.04 23.16
N ASP A 270 19.72 -1.12 23.43
CA ASP A 270 19.96 -2.14 22.40
C ASP A 270 18.60 -2.67 21.92
N TRP A 271 18.42 -2.84 20.61
CA TRP A 271 17.11 -3.19 20.04
C TRP A 271 17.22 -4.31 19.01
N PRO A 272 16.39 -5.37 19.08
CA PRO A 272 16.41 -6.42 18.09
C PRO A 272 15.67 -5.99 16.81
N SER A 273 16.30 -6.20 15.64
CA SER A 273 15.69 -5.85 14.34
C SER A 273 14.34 -6.54 14.08
N GLN A 274 13.47 -5.88 13.33
CA GLN A 274 12.11 -6.37 12.97
C GLN A 274 11.25 -6.68 14.20
N SER A 275 11.23 -5.80 15.20
CA SER A 275 10.50 -6.01 16.46
C SER A 275 9.50 -4.91 16.82
N PRO A 276 8.57 -4.55 15.90
CA PRO A 276 7.54 -3.57 16.21
C PRO A 276 6.67 -4.02 17.39
N ASP A 277 6.39 -5.31 17.52
CA ASP A 277 5.59 -5.89 18.60
C ASP A 277 6.22 -5.77 20.00
N LEU A 278 7.49 -5.39 20.10
CA LEU A 278 8.16 -5.10 21.37
C LEU A 278 8.10 -3.61 21.73
N ASN A 279 7.81 -2.73 20.75
CA ASN A 279 7.76 -1.28 20.96
C ASN A 279 6.34 -0.85 21.37
N PRO A 280 6.11 -0.37 22.61
CA PRO A 280 4.78 -0.02 23.08
C PRO A 280 4.15 1.17 22.34
N ILE A 281 4.93 1.97 21.62
CA ILE A 281 4.40 3.08 20.81
C ILE A 281 3.52 2.59 19.63
N GLU A 282 3.69 1.35 19.19
CA GLU A 282 2.84 0.76 18.15
C GLU A 282 1.39 0.62 18.63
N HIS A 283 1.16 0.37 19.92
CA HIS A 283 -0.18 0.37 20.50
C HIS A 283 -0.79 1.78 20.53
N LEU A 284 0.04 2.81 20.76
CA LEU A 284 -0.39 4.21 20.68
C LEU A 284 -0.80 4.57 19.24
N TRP A 285 -0.03 4.13 18.24
CA TRP A 285 -0.39 4.30 16.83
C TRP A 285 -1.71 3.63 16.50
N GLU A 286 -1.93 2.40 16.98
CA GLU A 286 -3.20 1.70 16.78
C GLU A 286 -4.39 2.44 17.40
N GLU A 287 -4.23 3.00 18.60
CA GLU A 287 -5.27 3.81 19.25
C GLU A 287 -5.58 5.08 18.44
N LEU A 288 -4.54 5.78 17.98
CA LEU A 288 -4.69 6.97 17.14
C LEU A 288 -5.38 6.66 15.80
N GLU A 289 -5.03 5.54 15.17
CA GLU A 289 -5.74 5.07 13.97
C GLU A 289 -7.21 4.75 14.24
N ARG A 290 -7.50 4.16 15.41
CA ARG A 290 -8.86 3.81 15.81
C ARG A 290 -9.71 5.05 16.07
N HIS A 291 -9.17 6.04 16.77
CA HIS A 291 -9.85 7.32 17.01
C HIS A 291 -10.09 8.09 15.71
N LEU A 292 -9.12 8.05 14.80
CA LEU A 292 -9.23 8.72 13.50
C LEU A 292 -9.91 7.87 12.43
N ALA A 293 -10.49 6.72 12.81
CA ALA A 293 -11.18 5.84 11.88
C ALA A 293 -12.42 6.55 11.32
N GLY A 294 -12.45 6.73 10.00
CA GLY A 294 -13.55 7.44 9.32
C GLY A 294 -13.42 8.95 9.29
N VAL A 295 -12.47 9.54 10.04
CA VAL A 295 -12.16 10.97 9.99
C VAL A 295 -11.35 11.27 8.74
N ARG A 296 -11.90 12.14 7.88
CA ARG A 296 -11.24 12.54 6.64
C ARG A 296 -10.36 13.76 6.88
N ALA A 297 -9.23 13.79 6.19
CA ALA A 297 -8.38 14.97 6.10
C ALA A 297 -8.19 15.34 4.63
N SER A 298 -8.30 16.63 4.31
CA SER A 298 -8.16 17.14 2.95
C SER A 298 -6.70 17.29 2.53
N ASN A 299 -5.80 17.42 3.51
CA ASN A 299 -4.36 17.58 3.32
C ASN A 299 -3.57 17.10 4.55
N ALA A 300 -2.25 17.03 4.43
CA ALA A 300 -1.37 16.55 5.49
C ALA A 300 -1.24 17.50 6.69
N ASP A 301 -1.45 18.81 6.52
CA ASP A 301 -1.51 19.76 7.65
C ASP A 301 -2.76 19.49 8.52
N GLU A 302 -3.90 19.27 7.87
CA GLU A 302 -5.16 18.95 8.54
C GLU A 302 -5.08 17.59 9.25
N LYS A 303 -4.50 16.56 8.59
CA LYS A 303 -4.30 15.26 9.24
C LYS A 303 -3.36 15.37 10.44
N PHE A 304 -2.30 16.17 10.33
CA PHE A 304 -1.39 16.42 11.44
C PHE A 304 -2.10 17.12 12.60
N ALA A 305 -2.94 18.12 12.32
CA ALA A 305 -3.72 18.80 13.36
C ALA A 305 -4.69 17.84 14.07
N GLN A 306 -5.35 16.95 13.34
CA GLN A 306 -6.19 15.89 13.91
C GLN A 306 -5.39 14.95 14.81
N LEU A 307 -4.23 14.48 14.36
CA LEU A 307 -3.33 13.63 15.16
C LEU A 307 -2.87 14.33 16.43
N CYS A 308 -2.52 15.62 16.35
CA CYS A 308 -2.17 16.41 17.53
C CYS A 308 -3.33 16.44 18.52
N LEU A 309 -4.56 16.76 18.08
CA LEU A 309 -5.73 16.84 18.97
C LEU A 309 -6.04 15.51 19.66
N GLU A 310 -5.88 14.39 18.95
CA GLU A 310 -6.17 13.05 19.47
C GLU A 310 -5.03 12.43 20.29
N SER A 311 -3.77 12.85 20.10
CA SER A 311 -2.65 12.31 20.90
C SER A 311 -2.70 12.78 22.37
N TYR A 312 -3.06 14.04 22.62
CA TYR A 312 -3.04 14.63 23.97
C TYR A 312 -3.97 13.96 25.02
N PRO A 313 -5.19 13.48 24.70
CA PRO A 313 -6.08 12.83 25.68
C PRO A 313 -5.71 11.39 26.03
N ILE A 314 -5.00 10.66 25.17
CA ILE A 314 -4.87 9.20 25.26
C ILE A 314 -4.08 8.75 26.51
N VAL A 315 -3.19 9.59 27.04
CA VAL A 315 -2.36 9.26 28.22
C VAL A 315 -2.90 9.86 29.53
N ARG A 316 -4.08 10.50 29.51
CA ARG A 316 -4.76 11.00 30.72
C ARG A 316 -5.82 10.07 31.31
N ARG A 317 -5.82 8.78 30.94
CA ARG A 317 -6.51 7.75 31.72
C ARG A 317 -5.50 7.08 32.65
N PRO A 318 -5.47 7.42 33.96
CA PRO A 318 -4.81 6.56 34.91
C PRO A 318 -5.51 5.21 34.89
N CYS A 319 -4.75 4.13 34.75
CA CYS A 319 -5.14 2.90 35.41
C CYS A 319 -5.02 3.18 36.91
N ALA A 320 -6.10 3.64 37.56
CA ALA A 320 -6.19 3.72 39.00
C ALA A 320 -7.64 3.77 39.45
N SER A 321 -7.99 2.76 40.25
CA SER A 321 -8.76 2.91 41.48
C SER A 321 -8.99 4.36 41.92
N GLY A 322 -10.27 4.70 42.06
CA GLY A 322 -10.87 5.84 42.75
C GLY A 322 -9.99 7.04 43.08
N LEU A 323 -10.15 8.13 42.32
CA LEU A 323 -10.17 9.49 42.86
C LEU A 323 -11.18 10.33 42.06
N ASP A 324 -11.75 11.29 42.78
CA ASP A 324 -13.06 11.91 42.63
C ASP A 324 -13.29 12.70 41.32
N ALA A 325 -14.53 12.63 40.82
CA ALA A 325 -15.00 13.21 39.57
C ALA A 325 -15.65 14.58 39.81
N THR A 326 -14.91 15.54 40.35
CA THR A 326 -15.45 16.90 40.59
C THR A 326 -14.38 17.97 40.38
N GLN A 327 -13.94 18.15 39.12
CA GLN A 327 -13.50 19.45 38.55
C GLN A 327 -12.99 19.25 37.11
N MET A 328 -13.88 19.40 36.13
CA MET A 328 -13.53 19.46 34.70
C MET A 328 -13.75 20.89 34.19
N PRO A 329 -12.72 21.60 33.68
CA PRO A 329 -12.92 22.89 33.03
C PRO A 329 -13.52 22.70 31.62
N SER A 330 -14.43 23.59 31.25
CA SER A 330 -15.24 23.51 30.02
C SER A 330 -14.41 23.67 28.75
N GLY A 331 -14.95 23.22 27.60
CA GLY A 331 -14.24 23.17 26.30
C GLY A 331 -13.60 24.50 25.88
N HIS A 332 -14.16 25.63 26.31
CA HIS A 332 -13.62 26.96 26.02
C HIS A 332 -12.37 27.32 26.85
N GLN A 333 -12.21 26.77 28.05
CA GLN A 333 -11.01 26.96 28.87
C GLN A 333 -9.83 26.14 28.35
N ARG A 334 -10.09 25.00 27.68
CA ARG A 334 -9.06 24.18 27.03
C ARG A 334 -8.47 24.84 25.79
N GLU A 335 -9.29 25.55 25.01
CA GLU A 335 -8.81 26.39 23.91
C GLU A 335 -7.97 27.58 24.40
N ARG A 336 -8.35 28.21 25.52
CA ARG A 336 -7.60 29.34 26.10
C ARG A 336 -6.21 28.96 26.60
N LEU A 337 -6.04 27.82 27.26
CA LEU A 337 -4.72 27.36 27.72
C LEU A 337 -3.74 27.06 26.56
N CYS A 338 -4.25 26.58 25.42
CA CYS A 338 -3.47 26.44 24.18
C CYS A 338 -3.13 27.81 23.53
N TYR A 339 -4.03 28.80 23.68
CA TYR A 339 -3.86 30.16 23.14
C TYR A 339 -3.04 31.11 24.03
N GLU A 340 -2.96 30.85 25.34
CA GLU A 340 -2.26 31.70 26.31
C GLU A 340 -0.76 31.38 26.39
N ASN A 341 -0.38 30.10 26.25
CA ASN A 341 1.02 29.69 26.06
C ASN A 341 1.67 30.24 24.77
N SER A 342 0.87 30.77 23.84
CA SER A 342 1.33 31.44 22.62
C SER A 342 1.30 32.97 22.66
N ARG A 343 0.82 33.59 23.76
CA ARG A 343 0.65 35.05 23.91
C ARG A 343 1.71 35.77 24.74
N GLY A 344 2.67 35.06 25.34
CA GLY A 344 3.81 35.67 26.02
C GLY A 344 4.82 36.32 25.07
N SER A 345 4.38 37.26 24.21
CA SER A 345 5.23 38.25 23.50
C SER A 345 4.38 39.13 22.55
N SER A 346 3.32 39.81 23.01
CA SER A 346 2.48 40.64 22.11
C SER A 346 2.29 42.10 22.56
N ARG A 347 3.15 42.98 22.03
CA ARG A 347 2.73 44.36 21.66
C ARG A 347 3.45 44.87 20.41
N VAL A 348 4.65 44.37 20.12
CA VAL A 348 5.39 44.63 18.85
C VAL A 348 4.85 43.80 17.67
N GLN A 349 4.14 42.69 17.90
CA GLN A 349 3.70 41.78 16.84
C GLN A 349 2.40 42.19 16.12
N GLN A 350 1.51 42.99 16.73
CA GLN A 350 0.24 43.36 16.07
C GLN A 350 0.43 44.30 14.87
N LYS A 351 1.37 45.28 14.94
CA LYS A 351 1.78 46.06 13.75
C LYS A 351 2.50 45.21 12.68
N ARG A 352 3.19 44.13 13.09
CA ARG A 352 3.81 43.14 12.18
C ARG A 352 2.79 42.17 11.56
N LEU A 353 1.64 41.95 12.18
CA LEU A 353 0.60 41.01 11.69
C LEU A 353 -0.19 41.60 10.52
N GLY A 354 -0.57 42.88 10.56
CA GLY A 354 -1.22 43.54 9.42
C GLY A 354 -0.31 43.60 8.17
N SER A 355 0.99 43.84 8.37
CA SER A 355 1.99 43.79 7.29
C SER A 355 2.28 42.36 6.81
N LYS A 356 2.26 41.36 7.70
CA LYS A 356 2.39 39.93 7.35
C LYS A 356 1.15 39.35 6.66
N GLU A 357 -0.06 39.80 6.97
CA GLU A 357 -1.29 39.38 6.28
C GLU A 357 -1.37 39.95 4.86
N ALA A 358 -0.98 41.21 4.67
CA ALA A 358 -0.78 41.78 3.34
C ALA A 358 0.30 41.02 2.56
N ALA A 359 1.42 40.66 3.22
CA ALA A 359 2.46 39.83 2.63
C ALA A 359 1.99 38.38 2.35
N LEU A 360 1.08 37.83 3.16
CA LEU A 360 0.52 36.49 3.02
C LEU A 360 -0.51 36.43 1.88
N LYS A 361 -1.34 37.46 1.70
CA LYS A 361 -2.22 37.61 0.52
C LYS A 361 -1.38 37.75 -0.75
N LYS A 362 -0.30 38.56 -0.73
CA LYS A 362 0.65 38.70 -1.84
C LYS A 362 1.42 37.38 -2.11
N SER A 363 1.75 36.62 -1.06
CA SER A 363 2.40 35.30 -1.10
C SER A 363 1.47 34.19 -1.61
N LYS A 364 0.18 34.19 -1.24
CA LYS A 364 -0.83 33.25 -1.75
C LYS A 364 -1.11 33.49 -3.23
N ARG A 365 -1.21 34.76 -3.66
CA ARG A 365 -1.25 35.13 -5.10
C ARG A 365 0.02 34.65 -5.81
N ARG A 366 1.22 34.93 -5.28
CA ARG A 366 2.51 34.43 -5.79
C ARG A 366 2.60 32.90 -5.84
N LYS A 367 2.06 32.17 -4.86
CA LYS A 367 2.03 30.69 -4.81
C LYS A 367 1.10 30.11 -5.87
N LYS A 368 -0.08 30.69 -6.06
CA LYS A 368 -1.03 30.26 -7.11
C LYS A 368 -0.45 30.52 -8.51
N THR A 369 0.21 31.65 -8.71
CA THR A 369 0.98 31.95 -9.93
C THR A 369 2.18 31.00 -10.09
N ARG A 370 2.95 30.72 -9.03
CA ARG A 370 4.08 29.75 -9.02
C ARG A 370 3.64 28.31 -9.29
N GLN A 371 2.46 27.90 -8.85
CA GLN A 371 1.94 26.54 -9.07
C GLN A 371 1.46 26.35 -10.51
N ARG A 372 0.87 27.39 -11.10
CA ARG A 372 0.50 27.45 -12.53
C ARG A 372 1.77 27.53 -13.40
N LEU A 373 2.76 28.32 -13.01
CA LEU A 373 4.11 28.32 -13.59
C LEU A 373 4.81 26.97 -13.44
N ARG A 374 4.71 26.28 -12.30
CA ARG A 374 5.33 24.95 -12.09
C ARG A 374 4.72 23.87 -12.98
N ARG A 375 3.40 23.84 -13.16
CA ARG A 375 2.75 22.90 -14.10
C ARG A 375 3.12 23.20 -15.55
N GLY A 376 3.22 24.49 -15.91
CA GLY A 376 3.78 24.92 -17.20
C GLY A 376 5.26 24.53 -17.36
N ALA A 377 6.06 24.74 -16.32
CA ALA A 377 7.51 24.52 -16.29
C ALA A 377 7.90 23.03 -16.31
N VAL A 378 7.09 22.15 -15.71
CA VAL A 378 7.31 20.69 -15.79
C VAL A 378 6.97 20.17 -17.18
N ALA A 379 5.89 20.67 -17.81
CA ALA A 379 5.52 20.30 -19.17
C ALA A 379 6.46 20.91 -20.24
N THR A 380 7.18 22.00 -19.93
CA THR A 380 8.24 22.55 -20.80
C THR A 380 9.57 21.80 -20.60
N ALA A 381 9.91 21.41 -19.37
CA ALA A 381 11.20 20.79 -19.05
C ALA A 381 11.38 19.35 -19.53
N THR A 382 10.32 18.64 -19.94
CA THR A 382 10.41 17.24 -20.44
C THR A 382 9.90 17.07 -21.87
N SER A 383 9.77 18.15 -22.64
CA SER A 383 9.25 18.06 -24.01
C SER A 383 10.09 18.79 -25.03
N ILE A 384 10.06 18.26 -26.26
CA ILE A 384 10.62 18.90 -27.45
C ILE A 384 9.51 19.16 -28.47
N VAL A 385 9.81 20.07 -29.38
CA VAL A 385 9.00 20.35 -30.56
C VAL A 385 9.79 19.94 -31.78
N SER A 386 9.14 19.18 -32.65
CA SER A 386 9.61 18.85 -33.98
C SER A 386 8.88 19.70 -35.03
N VAL A 387 9.66 20.26 -35.96
CA VAL A 387 9.20 21.06 -37.10
C VAL A 387 9.46 20.28 -38.38
N GLY A 388 8.47 20.18 -39.27
CA GLY A 388 8.65 19.58 -40.60
C GLY A 388 8.24 18.11 -40.74
N VAL A 389 7.74 17.47 -39.68
CA VAL A 389 7.20 16.09 -39.76
C VAL A 389 5.90 16.11 -40.60
N PRO A 390 5.79 15.38 -41.72
CA PRO A 390 4.58 15.35 -42.54
C PRO A 390 3.34 14.93 -41.74
N GLU A 391 2.17 15.50 -42.04
CA GLU A 391 0.90 15.07 -41.47
C GLU A 391 0.25 14.03 -42.38
N ALA A 392 -0.29 12.97 -41.79
CA ALA A 392 -1.08 11.99 -42.55
C ALA A 392 -2.43 12.59 -42.96
N THR A 393 -2.83 12.37 -44.20
CA THR A 393 -4.07 12.88 -44.80
C THR A 393 -5.30 12.02 -44.51
N SER A 394 -5.17 10.95 -43.71
CA SER A 394 -6.30 10.08 -43.34
C SER A 394 -7.40 10.86 -42.59
N THR A 395 -8.66 10.49 -42.82
CA THR A 395 -9.83 11.03 -42.12
C THR A 395 -9.92 10.55 -40.68
N SER A 396 -9.33 9.39 -40.35
CA SER A 396 -9.32 8.79 -39.01
C SER A 396 -8.32 9.47 -38.08
N MET A 397 -8.79 9.92 -36.90
CA MET A 397 -7.93 10.50 -35.86
C MET A 397 -6.92 9.47 -35.33
N PHE A 398 -7.33 8.22 -35.22
CA PHE A 398 -6.49 7.13 -34.72
C PHE A 398 -5.32 6.87 -35.67
N GLU A 399 -5.58 6.76 -36.97
CA GLU A 399 -4.53 6.52 -37.98
C GLU A 399 -3.54 7.68 -38.07
N ARG A 400 -4.01 8.94 -37.97
CA ARG A 400 -3.13 10.10 -37.88
C ARG A 400 -2.22 10.05 -36.64
N SER A 401 -2.76 9.65 -35.50
CA SER A 401 -1.97 9.50 -34.26
C SER A 401 -0.93 8.38 -34.36
N VAL A 402 -1.28 7.26 -35.00
CA VAL A 402 -0.35 6.14 -35.23
C VAL A 402 0.77 6.57 -36.19
N ALA A 403 0.44 7.31 -37.25
CA ALA A 403 1.44 7.86 -38.17
C ALA A 403 2.42 8.81 -37.47
N ASP A 404 1.93 9.68 -36.59
CA ASP A 404 2.76 10.60 -35.80
C ASP A 404 3.70 9.85 -34.85
N ILE A 405 3.21 8.82 -34.15
CA ILE A 405 4.04 7.98 -33.27
C ILE A 405 5.11 7.24 -34.07
N ASN A 406 4.76 6.67 -35.22
CA ASN A 406 5.70 5.98 -36.09
C ASN A 406 6.79 6.92 -36.62
N ALA A 407 6.44 8.17 -36.98
CA ALA A 407 7.40 9.17 -37.39
C ALA A 407 8.38 9.55 -36.25
N VAL A 408 7.87 9.67 -35.01
CA VAL A 408 8.72 9.95 -33.84
C VAL A 408 9.65 8.78 -33.52
N ASN A 409 9.17 7.54 -33.61
CA ASN A 409 10.02 6.37 -33.38
C ASN A 409 11.16 6.28 -34.41
N LYS A 410 10.89 6.56 -35.69
CA LYS A 410 11.93 6.66 -36.72
C LYS A 410 12.95 7.76 -36.40
N LEU A 411 12.49 8.93 -35.93
CA LEU A 411 13.38 10.03 -35.53
C LEU A 411 14.29 9.65 -34.35
N ILE A 412 13.76 8.95 -33.34
CA ILE A 412 14.51 8.54 -32.15
C ILE A 412 15.59 7.50 -32.51
N VAL A 413 15.27 6.58 -33.42
CA VAL A 413 16.23 5.61 -33.96
C VAL A 413 17.38 6.31 -34.68
N CYS A 414 17.12 7.33 -35.51
CA CYS A 414 18.19 8.09 -36.19
C CYS A 414 19.15 8.82 -35.22
N VAL A 415 18.70 9.10 -34.00
CA VAL A 415 19.50 9.77 -32.96
C VAL A 415 20.31 8.76 -32.13
N ASP A 416 20.13 7.44 -32.34
CA ASP A 416 20.63 6.36 -31.46
C ASP A 416 20.21 6.56 -29.98
N SER A 417 19.03 7.15 -29.75
CA SER A 417 18.48 7.25 -28.39
C SER A 417 17.69 6.00 -28.03
N THR A 418 17.90 5.50 -26.82
CA THR A 418 17.16 4.33 -26.29
C THR A 418 15.90 4.73 -25.52
N SER A 419 15.71 6.04 -25.30
CA SER A 419 14.60 6.60 -24.52
C SER A 419 13.34 6.80 -25.37
N PRO A 420 12.26 6.00 -25.19
CA PRO A 420 11.02 6.18 -25.93
C PRO A 420 10.23 7.40 -25.43
N PRO A 421 9.42 8.03 -26.29
CA PRO A 421 8.55 9.12 -25.91
C PRO A 421 7.32 8.58 -25.17
N VAL A 422 6.79 9.35 -24.22
CA VAL A 422 5.55 9.05 -23.50
C VAL A 422 4.32 9.42 -24.33
N ALA A 423 4.40 10.52 -25.08
CA ALA A 423 3.32 10.98 -25.94
C ALA A 423 3.85 11.83 -27.10
N ALA A 424 3.13 11.81 -28.21
CA ALA A 424 3.36 12.68 -29.36
C ALA A 424 2.01 13.22 -29.86
N TYR A 425 1.89 14.53 -30.02
CA TYR A 425 0.66 15.15 -30.53
C TYR A 425 0.92 16.49 -31.21
N ARG A 426 0.11 16.81 -32.23
CA ARG A 426 0.22 18.05 -33.01
C ARG A 426 -0.29 19.26 -32.22
N LEU A 427 0.40 20.38 -32.34
CA LEU A 427 0.02 21.66 -31.72
C LEU A 427 -0.77 22.52 -32.71
N GLY A 428 -1.88 23.09 -32.23
CA GLY A 428 -2.68 24.07 -32.97
C GLY A 428 -3.72 23.48 -33.92
N ARG A 429 -4.52 24.37 -34.50
CA ARG A 429 -5.51 24.04 -35.53
C ARG A 429 -4.81 23.67 -36.83
N GLN A 430 -5.46 22.82 -37.63
CA GLN A 430 -4.97 22.45 -38.96
C GLN A 430 -4.74 23.72 -39.79
N ARG A 431 -3.61 23.77 -40.48
CA ARG A 431 -3.21 24.95 -41.23
C ARG A 431 -3.73 24.84 -42.66
N GLU A 432 -4.23 25.94 -43.19
CA GLU A 432 -4.71 26.05 -44.58
C GLU A 432 -3.56 26.22 -45.58
N ASP A 433 -2.35 26.55 -45.09
CA ASP A 433 -1.14 26.81 -45.87
C ASP A 433 -0.40 25.54 -46.35
N GLY A 434 -0.97 24.35 -46.12
CA GLY A 434 -0.38 23.06 -46.50
C GLY A 434 0.90 22.68 -45.72
N LYS A 435 1.35 23.49 -44.75
CA LYS A 435 2.55 23.21 -43.96
C LYS A 435 2.20 22.34 -42.75
N PRO A 436 3.03 21.34 -42.41
CA PRO A 436 2.76 20.47 -41.28
C PRO A 436 2.81 21.25 -39.96
N ARG A 437 1.88 20.94 -39.06
CA ARG A 437 1.85 21.46 -37.70
C ARG A 437 3.04 20.95 -36.90
N LEU A 438 3.42 21.77 -35.92
CA LEU A 438 4.42 21.43 -34.93
C LEU A 438 4.00 20.17 -34.18
N LEU A 439 4.91 19.21 -34.06
CA LEU A 439 4.68 17.99 -33.30
C LEU A 439 5.36 18.12 -31.94
N LYS A 440 4.57 18.08 -30.86
CA LYS A 440 5.10 18.06 -29.49
C LYS A 440 5.35 16.63 -29.06
N ILE A 441 6.57 16.36 -28.61
CA ILE A 441 7.02 15.05 -28.13
C ILE A 441 7.33 15.20 -26.65
N VAL A 442 6.76 14.32 -25.83
CA VAL A 442 6.86 14.36 -24.38
C VAL A 442 7.64 13.15 -23.89
N PHE A 443 8.65 13.36 -23.06
CA PHE A 443 9.46 12.31 -22.44
C PHE A 443 9.07 12.08 -20.97
N SER A 444 9.43 10.91 -20.46
CA SER A 444 9.12 10.46 -19.10
C SER A 444 9.86 11.25 -18.02
N SER A 445 11.04 11.80 -18.34
CA SER A 445 11.87 12.56 -17.42
C SER A 445 12.74 13.59 -18.16
N THR A 446 13.27 14.55 -17.40
CA THR A 446 14.26 15.52 -17.88
C THR A 446 15.59 14.85 -18.27
N PHE A 447 15.93 13.72 -17.65
CA PHE A 447 17.12 12.94 -17.98
C PHE A 447 17.02 12.33 -19.38
N ALA A 448 15.89 11.70 -19.71
CA ALA A 448 15.62 11.19 -21.06
C ALA A 448 15.66 12.30 -22.13
N LEU A 449 15.14 13.49 -21.79
CA LEU A 449 15.24 14.66 -22.64
C LEU A 449 16.70 15.10 -22.85
N ARG A 450 17.51 15.15 -21.78
CA ARG A 450 18.93 15.52 -21.88
C ARG A 450 19.71 14.52 -22.70
N GLU A 451 19.50 13.22 -22.49
CA GLU A 451 20.12 12.16 -23.29
C GLU A 451 19.81 12.35 -24.78
N VAL A 452 18.54 12.61 -25.12
CA VAL A 452 18.14 12.87 -26.51
C VAL A 452 18.79 14.16 -27.03
N LEU A 453 18.75 15.27 -26.29
CA LEU A 453 19.33 16.53 -26.74
C LEU A 453 20.86 16.47 -26.87
N GLU A 454 21.55 15.78 -25.96
CA GLU A 454 22.99 15.55 -26.03
C GLU A 454 23.35 14.73 -27.26
N LYS A 455 22.65 13.62 -27.54
CA LYS A 455 22.85 12.84 -28.76
C LYS A 455 22.53 13.63 -30.04
N VAL A 456 21.50 14.48 -30.00
CA VAL A 456 21.18 15.38 -31.11
C VAL A 456 22.31 16.39 -31.31
N LEU A 457 22.82 17.02 -30.25
CA LEU A 457 23.89 18.03 -30.31
C LEU A 457 25.25 17.42 -30.68
N GLU A 458 25.57 16.23 -30.18
CA GLU A 458 26.75 15.47 -30.54
C GLU A 458 26.74 15.10 -32.03
N LYS A 459 25.57 14.81 -32.60
CA LYS A 459 25.43 14.54 -34.03
C LYS A 459 25.13 15.80 -34.87
N ALA A 460 24.85 16.94 -34.23
CA ALA A 460 24.40 18.16 -34.90
C ALA A 460 25.44 18.77 -35.83
N TYR A 461 26.74 18.64 -35.52
CA TYR A 461 27.81 19.14 -36.41
C TYR A 461 27.93 18.33 -37.70
N LYS A 462 27.43 17.08 -37.72
CA LYS A 462 27.33 16.24 -38.92
C LYS A 462 25.97 16.36 -39.63
N LEU A 463 24.99 17.01 -39.00
CA LEU A 463 23.58 16.98 -39.40
C LEU A 463 22.94 18.36 -39.13
N GLN A 464 23.07 19.31 -40.05
CA GLN A 464 22.35 20.59 -39.97
C GLN A 464 20.82 20.49 -40.15
N SER A 465 20.28 19.27 -40.24
CA SER A 465 18.86 18.96 -40.38
C SER A 465 18.71 17.44 -40.46
N PHE A 466 17.74 16.86 -39.74
CA PHE A 466 17.39 15.45 -39.94
C PHE A 466 16.87 15.26 -41.36
N ARG A 467 17.58 14.53 -42.20
CA ARG A 467 17.08 14.13 -43.52
C ARG A 467 16.23 12.89 -43.32
N THR A 468 14.91 13.02 -43.43
CA THR A 468 14.05 11.85 -43.57
C THR A 468 14.37 11.15 -44.89
N THR A 469 13.93 9.89 -45.04
CA THR A 469 14.00 9.11 -46.29
C THR A 469 13.47 9.88 -47.51
N ASP A 470 12.62 10.88 -47.26
CA ASP A 470 11.92 11.67 -48.27
C ASP A 470 12.61 13.03 -48.56
N GLY A 471 13.83 13.23 -48.05
CA GLY A 471 14.66 14.42 -48.35
C GLY A 471 14.25 15.73 -47.66
N ARG A 472 13.22 15.70 -46.79
CA ARG A 472 12.74 16.88 -46.06
C ARG A 472 13.51 17.09 -44.76
N PHE A 473 13.70 18.35 -44.40
CA PHE A 473 14.43 18.74 -43.20
C PHE A 473 13.52 18.81 -41.98
N ILE A 474 13.85 18.05 -40.94
CA ILE A 474 13.19 18.12 -39.64
C ILE A 474 14.09 18.84 -38.63
N PHE A 475 13.49 19.76 -37.87
CA PHE A 475 14.19 20.53 -36.84
C PHE A 475 13.63 20.18 -35.46
N LEU A 476 14.52 19.82 -34.53
CA LEU A 476 14.18 19.58 -33.13
C LEU A 476 14.62 20.76 -32.28
N ARG A 477 13.79 21.11 -31.29
CA ARG A 477 14.12 22.12 -30.30
C ARG A 477 13.42 21.85 -28.97
N PRO A 478 13.95 22.32 -27.84
CA PRO A 478 13.23 22.32 -26.58
C PRO A 478 11.88 23.05 -26.70
N TYR A 479 10.87 22.56 -25.99
CA TYR A 479 9.60 23.27 -25.88
C TYR A 479 9.77 24.52 -25.00
N MET A 480 9.38 25.67 -25.53
CA MET A 480 9.53 26.99 -24.89
C MET A 480 8.15 27.67 -24.75
N SER A 481 7.99 28.52 -23.73
CA SER A 481 6.82 29.39 -23.57
C SER A 481 6.73 30.42 -24.71
N ARG A 482 5.57 31.07 -24.89
CA ARG A 482 5.39 32.07 -25.96
C ARG A 482 6.38 33.24 -25.83
N GLU A 483 6.65 33.66 -24.60
CA GLU A 483 7.59 34.74 -24.28
C GLU A 483 9.04 34.30 -24.56
N GLU A 484 9.41 33.09 -24.11
CA GLU A 484 10.73 32.49 -24.38
C GLU A 484 10.96 32.31 -25.90
N LEU A 485 9.91 32.01 -26.67
CA LEU A 485 9.98 31.90 -28.13
C LEU A 485 10.27 33.23 -28.82
N VAL A 486 9.63 34.32 -28.36
CA VAL A 486 9.87 35.66 -28.92
C VAL A 486 11.32 36.06 -28.68
N GLN A 487 11.81 35.85 -27.45
CA GLN A 487 13.21 36.11 -27.09
C GLN A 487 14.18 35.22 -27.89
N TYR A 488 13.89 33.92 -28.03
CA TYR A 488 14.70 33.00 -28.84
C TYR A 488 14.77 33.44 -30.31
N HIS A 489 13.65 33.88 -30.90
CA HIS A 489 13.62 34.40 -32.28
C HIS A 489 14.32 35.75 -32.43
N GLU A 490 14.29 36.61 -31.41
CA GLU A 490 15.03 37.89 -31.40
C GLU A 490 16.53 37.68 -31.27
N ILE A 491 16.97 36.80 -30.36
CA ILE A 491 18.38 36.41 -30.20
C ILE A 491 18.90 35.80 -31.50
N ARG A 492 18.14 34.89 -32.11
CA ARG A 492 18.53 34.28 -33.40
C ARG A 492 18.60 35.32 -34.52
N ARG A 493 17.66 36.28 -34.58
CA ARG A 493 17.71 37.39 -35.54
C ARG A 493 18.92 38.29 -35.31
N LYS A 494 19.27 38.61 -34.06
CA LYS A 494 20.46 39.40 -33.71
C LYS A 494 21.76 38.66 -34.04
N ASN A 495 21.83 37.36 -33.77
CA ASN A 495 22.99 36.52 -34.10
C ASN A 495 23.17 36.31 -35.61
N PHE A 496 22.07 36.33 -36.39
CA PHE A 496 22.13 36.32 -37.86
C PHE A 496 22.46 37.69 -38.45
N ALA A 497 22.05 38.78 -37.79
CA ALA A 497 22.28 40.15 -38.23
C ALA A 497 23.71 40.65 -37.91
N ASN A 498 24.31 40.19 -36.80
CA ASN A 498 25.67 40.50 -36.39
C ASN A 498 26.42 39.22 -36.00
N PRO A 499 27.12 38.55 -36.92
CA PRO A 499 28.01 37.45 -36.57
C PRO A 499 29.22 38.01 -35.79
N SER A 500 29.27 37.80 -34.47
CA SER A 500 30.43 38.18 -33.67
C SER A 500 31.62 37.24 -33.97
N PRO A 501 32.84 37.76 -34.12
CA PRO A 501 34.01 36.94 -34.38
C PRO A 501 34.51 36.27 -33.09
N ALA A 502 34.66 34.95 -33.17
CA ALA A 502 35.46 34.07 -32.31
C ALA A 502 34.96 33.74 -30.88
N THR A 503 34.46 32.52 -30.74
CA THR A 503 35.06 31.55 -29.81
C THR A 503 35.01 30.16 -30.44
N ASN A 504 35.91 29.95 -31.41
CA ASN A 504 36.26 28.63 -31.94
C ASN A 504 37.78 28.61 -32.15
N ALA A 505 38.52 28.82 -31.06
CA ALA A 505 39.96 28.61 -31.02
C ALA A 505 40.20 27.23 -30.39
N ASN A 506 40.04 26.19 -31.22
CA ASN A 506 40.64 24.84 -31.11
C ASN A 506 39.97 23.83 -32.07
N ALA A 507 39.55 24.29 -33.26
CA ALA A 507 39.29 23.40 -34.37
C ALA A 507 40.49 23.47 -35.34
N MET A 508 41.49 22.63 -35.12
CA MET A 508 42.40 22.27 -36.21
C MET A 508 41.60 21.49 -37.27
N PRO A 509 41.82 21.74 -38.57
CA PRO A 509 41.25 20.89 -39.61
C PRO A 509 42.02 19.56 -39.62
N LEU A 510 41.46 18.52 -39.00
CA LEU A 510 41.99 17.17 -39.15
C LEU A 510 41.60 16.62 -40.52
N LYS A 511 42.64 16.27 -41.29
CA LYS A 511 42.63 15.64 -42.61
C LYS A 511 41.81 14.33 -42.62
N PRO A 512 41.32 13.88 -43.79
CA PRO A 512 40.57 12.63 -43.89
C PRO A 512 41.46 11.44 -43.54
N HIS A 513 41.12 10.73 -42.46
CA HIS A 513 41.74 9.44 -42.18
C HIS A 513 41.08 8.38 -43.04
N LYS A 514 41.89 7.81 -43.94
CA LYS A 514 41.64 6.54 -44.62
C LYS A 514 41.32 5.50 -43.55
N ASP A 515 40.23 4.77 -43.72
CA ASP A 515 40.03 3.37 -43.34
C ASP A 515 38.53 3.04 -43.42
N THR A 516 38.11 2.81 -44.66
CA THR A 516 36.95 1.96 -44.95
C THR A 516 37.41 0.51 -44.80
N PRO A 517 36.75 -0.34 -43.99
CA PRO A 517 36.74 -1.76 -44.27
C PRO A 517 35.68 -1.99 -45.35
N THR A 518 36.17 -2.06 -46.59
CA THR A 518 35.50 -2.79 -47.66
C THR A 518 35.47 -4.27 -47.26
N SER A 519 34.30 -4.81 -46.94
CA SER A 519 34.04 -6.23 -47.13
C SER A 519 32.65 -6.39 -47.75
N MET A 520 32.69 -6.83 -49.00
CA MET A 520 31.58 -7.08 -49.90
C MET A 520 30.63 -8.15 -49.37
N VAL A 521 29.33 -8.01 -49.66
CA VAL A 521 28.58 -9.05 -50.38
C VAL A 521 27.58 -8.35 -51.31
N THR A 522 27.92 -8.34 -52.59
CA THR A 522 27.02 -8.14 -53.72
C THR A 522 26.06 -9.33 -53.83
N TYR A 523 24.76 -9.09 -54.02
CA TYR A 523 23.94 -9.94 -54.86
C TYR A 523 22.99 -9.10 -55.71
N GLN A 524 23.06 -9.39 -57.01
CA GLN A 524 22.55 -8.63 -58.14
C GLN A 524 21.02 -8.63 -58.22
N LYS A 525 20.43 -7.49 -58.60
CA LYS A 525 19.06 -7.40 -59.10
C LYS A 525 19.13 -7.41 -60.63
N LYS A 526 18.85 -8.56 -61.25
CA LYS A 526 18.66 -8.67 -62.71
C LYS A 526 17.44 -7.85 -63.12
N THR A 527 17.66 -6.83 -63.95
CA THR A 527 16.63 -6.21 -64.78
C THR A 527 16.58 -6.97 -66.11
N ASN A 528 15.44 -7.58 -66.43
CA ASN A 528 15.09 -7.89 -67.81
C ASN A 528 14.09 -6.84 -68.28
N ILE A 529 14.53 -6.03 -69.24
CA ILE A 529 13.70 -5.21 -70.12
C ILE A 529 13.28 -6.12 -71.27
N VAL A 530 11.98 -6.19 -71.57
CA VAL A 530 11.50 -6.49 -72.93
C VAL A 530 10.46 -5.43 -73.26
N GLN A 531 10.83 -4.61 -74.24
CA GLN A 531 10.02 -3.66 -75.01
C GLN A 531 9.38 -4.40 -76.21
N PRO A 532 8.48 -3.83 -77.03
CA PRO A 532 8.30 -2.40 -77.35
C PRO A 532 7.18 -1.69 -76.59
#